data_AF-A0A1H9I1X4-F1
#
_entry.id   AF-A0A1H9I1X4-F1
#
_cell.length_a   1.000
_cell.length_b   1.000
_cell.length_c   1.000
_cell.angle_alpha   90.00
_cell.angle_beta   90.00
_cell.angle_gamma   90.00
#
_symmetry.space_group_name_H-M   'P 1'
#
loop_
_entity.id
_entity.type
_entity.pdbx_description
1 polymer ?
#
loop_
_entity_poly.entity_id
_entity_poly.type
_entity_poly.pdbx_seq_one_letter_code
_entity_poly.pdbx_strand_id
1 'polypeptide(L)'
;MRFILAILLLLPAGLRAESLCGVTDNAALLDMLAGDWRGDTYLSAVNAVIDQTEIQPRAEAERVTIGTDGILSVEAIAAAMGGEGLPMVLSPTPVYNVDQVDDLLETTQAEVLADVLSDTPCGPEELPQFVATFGFDQADTDGVRFEGQVVLIPYFDDRILRLDQFDVNTGEMVLFVTVASVLTRE
;
A
#
# COMPACT_ATOMS: atom_id res chain seq x y z
N MET A 1 34.88 50.98 -13.17
CA MET A 1 33.78 50.40 -12.39
C MET A 1 33.78 48.89 -12.64
N ARG A 2 34.14 48.09 -11.63
CA ARG A 2 34.17 46.63 -11.71
C ARG A 2 32.80 46.11 -11.29
N PHE A 3 31.99 45.64 -12.23
CA PHE A 3 30.77 44.89 -11.93
C PHE A 3 31.16 43.42 -11.73
N ILE A 4 31.14 42.98 -10.47
CA ILE A 4 31.23 41.56 -10.11
C ILE A 4 29.79 41.03 -10.25
N LEU A 5 29.53 40.31 -11.34
CA LEU A 5 28.29 39.58 -11.54
C LEU A 5 28.42 38.25 -10.79
N ALA A 6 27.90 38.19 -9.56
CA ALA A 6 27.80 36.96 -8.80
C ALA A 6 26.65 36.12 -9.39
N ILE A 7 26.99 35.10 -10.16
CA ILE A 7 26.06 34.06 -10.60
C ILE A 7 25.78 33.17 -9.38
N LEU A 8 24.65 33.38 -8.72
CA LEU A 8 24.10 32.43 -7.75
C LEU A 8 23.64 31.19 -8.55
N LEU A 9 24.44 30.13 -8.49
CA LEU A 9 24.04 28.79 -8.87
C LEU A 9 23.00 28.30 -7.86
N LEU A 10 21.72 28.50 -8.18
CA LEU A 10 20.62 27.75 -7.59
C LEU A 10 20.75 26.30 -8.08
N LEU A 11 21.53 25.49 -7.36
CA LEU A 11 21.44 24.04 -7.46
C LEU A 11 20.00 23.66 -7.10
N PRO A 12 19.25 22.97 -7.96
CA PRO A 12 17.99 22.39 -7.54
C PRO A 12 18.34 21.39 -6.43
N ALA A 13 17.95 21.72 -5.19
CA ALA A 13 17.76 20.69 -4.19
C ALA A 13 16.60 19.85 -4.74
N GLY A 14 16.92 18.83 -5.54
CA GLY A 14 15.98 17.76 -5.77
C GLY A 14 15.66 17.24 -4.39
N LEU A 15 14.42 17.44 -3.94
CA LEU A 15 13.88 16.66 -2.83
C LEU A 15 14.14 15.22 -3.22
N ARG A 16 15.14 14.60 -2.58
CA ARG A 16 15.32 13.16 -2.69
C ARG A 16 14.34 12.57 -1.71
N ALA A 17 13.53 11.64 -2.21
CA ALA A 17 12.69 10.80 -1.38
C ALA A 17 13.50 10.32 -0.16
N GLU A 18 13.02 10.64 1.04
CA GLU A 18 13.71 10.25 2.27
C GLU A 18 13.31 8.81 2.60
N SER A 19 14.31 7.95 2.76
CA SER A 19 14.07 6.56 3.17
C SER A 19 13.58 6.51 4.62
N LEU A 20 12.62 5.62 4.87
CA LEU A 20 12.01 5.45 6.19
C LEU A 20 12.61 4.29 6.99
N CYS A 21 13.77 3.78 6.58
CA CYS A 21 14.51 2.76 7.30
C CYS A 21 14.76 3.18 8.76
N GLY A 22 14.32 2.35 9.70
CA GLY A 22 14.51 2.55 11.14
C GLY A 22 13.72 3.70 11.75
N VAL A 23 12.77 4.31 11.02
CA VAL A 23 11.88 5.34 11.57
C VAL A 23 10.77 4.68 12.37
N THR A 24 10.65 5.03 13.66
CA THR A 24 9.70 4.38 14.59
C THR A 24 8.71 5.32 15.26
N ASP A 25 8.81 6.63 15.03
CA ASP A 25 7.88 7.59 15.62
C ASP A 25 6.56 7.59 14.85
N ASN A 26 5.53 6.96 15.44
CA ASN A 26 4.22 6.80 14.81
C ASN A 26 3.55 8.14 14.45
N ALA A 27 3.66 9.16 15.29
CA ALA A 27 3.01 10.44 15.03
C ALA A 27 3.67 11.17 13.87
N ALA A 28 5.01 11.15 13.83
CA ALA A 28 5.78 11.71 12.72
C ALA A 28 5.53 10.95 11.41
N LEU A 29 5.43 9.62 11.47
CA LEU A 29 5.10 8.79 10.30
C LEU A 29 3.70 9.12 9.75
N LEU A 30 2.67 9.21 10.59
CA LEU A 30 1.32 9.54 10.13
C LEU A 30 1.22 10.95 9.55
N ASP A 31 1.88 11.94 10.16
CA ASP A 31 1.94 13.31 9.63
C ASP A 31 2.64 13.33 8.25
N MET A 32 3.73 12.57 8.12
CA MET A 32 4.45 12.43 6.87
C MET A 32 3.59 11.75 5.81
N LEU A 33 2.96 10.61 6.11
CA LEU A 33 2.26 9.78 5.12
C LEU A 33 0.86 10.30 4.76
N ALA A 34 0.32 11.24 5.53
CA ALA A 34 -0.99 11.79 5.27
C ALA A 34 -1.11 12.41 3.87
N GLY A 35 -2.30 12.31 3.29
CA GLY A 35 -2.64 12.83 1.97
C GLY A 35 -3.20 11.78 1.02
N ASP A 36 -3.26 12.18 -0.25
CA ASP A 36 -3.80 11.38 -1.34
C ASP A 36 -2.69 10.70 -2.13
N TRP A 37 -2.97 9.45 -2.49
CA TRP A 37 -2.04 8.54 -3.12
C TRP A 37 -2.71 7.83 -4.28
N ARG A 38 -1.91 7.59 -5.32
CA ARG A 38 -2.29 6.85 -6.51
C ARG A 38 -1.56 5.53 -6.55
N GLY A 39 -2.30 4.42 -6.61
CA GLY A 39 -1.77 3.07 -6.68
C GLY A 39 -1.62 2.55 -8.12
N ASP A 40 -0.45 2.02 -8.43
CA ASP A 40 -0.26 1.07 -9.53
C ASP A 40 -0.51 -0.34 -8.98
N THR A 41 -1.63 -0.97 -9.35
CA THR A 41 -2.24 -2.08 -8.59
C THR A 41 -2.34 -3.36 -9.41
N TYR A 42 -1.87 -4.45 -8.82
CA TYR A 42 -1.89 -5.82 -9.36
C TYR A 42 -2.69 -6.70 -8.43
N LEU A 43 -3.56 -7.55 -8.99
CA LEU A 43 -4.46 -8.40 -8.23
C LEU A 43 -4.35 -9.85 -8.69
N SER A 44 -4.34 -10.75 -7.73
CA SER A 44 -4.47 -12.20 -7.90
C SER A 44 -5.64 -12.70 -7.07
N ALA A 45 -6.58 -13.40 -7.69
CA ALA A 45 -7.69 -14.04 -7.03
C ALA A 45 -7.69 -15.54 -7.32
N VAL A 46 -7.76 -16.36 -6.27
CA VAL A 46 -7.81 -17.82 -6.37
C VAL A 46 -9.13 -18.32 -5.79
N ASN A 47 -9.87 -19.08 -6.59
CA ASN A 47 -11.10 -19.72 -6.12
C ASN A 47 -10.80 -21.03 -5.38
N ALA A 48 -11.32 -21.17 -4.16
CA ALA A 48 -11.08 -22.34 -3.32
C ALA A 48 -11.69 -23.65 -3.86
N VAL A 49 -12.68 -23.58 -4.75
CA VAL A 49 -13.46 -24.72 -5.25
C VAL A 49 -12.99 -25.20 -6.61
N ILE A 50 -12.66 -24.25 -7.49
CA ILE A 50 -12.08 -24.50 -8.80
C ILE A 50 -10.72 -23.83 -8.75
N ASP A 51 -9.63 -24.59 -8.68
CA ASP A 51 -8.24 -24.10 -8.59
C ASP A 51 -7.86 -23.29 -9.84
N GLN A 52 -8.44 -22.10 -9.95
CA GLN A 52 -8.37 -21.15 -11.03
C GLN A 52 -7.87 -19.85 -10.42
N THR A 53 -6.72 -19.43 -10.91
CA THR A 53 -6.08 -18.17 -10.57
C THR A 53 -6.37 -17.17 -11.67
N GLU A 54 -6.98 -16.05 -11.29
CA GLU A 54 -7.16 -14.91 -12.18
C GLU A 54 -6.23 -13.79 -11.73
N ILE A 55 -5.33 -13.38 -12.63
CA ILE A 55 -4.37 -12.30 -12.39
C ILE A 55 -4.68 -11.18 -13.37
N GLN A 56 -4.93 -9.99 -12.84
CA GLN A 56 -5.24 -8.81 -13.64
C GLN A 56 -4.45 -7.61 -13.13
N PRO A 57 -3.68 -6.92 -13.99
CA PRO A 57 -3.31 -5.53 -13.70
C PRO A 57 -4.61 -4.71 -13.69
N ARG A 58 -4.81 -3.89 -12.67
CA ARG A 58 -6.01 -3.06 -12.61
C ARG A 58 -5.84 -1.91 -13.62
N ALA A 59 -6.76 -1.84 -14.59
CA ALA A 59 -6.65 -0.89 -15.70
C ALA A 59 -6.72 0.58 -15.28
N GLU A 60 -7.27 0.86 -14.10
CA GLU A 60 -7.38 2.20 -13.51
C GLU A 60 -6.59 2.28 -12.21
N ALA A 61 -5.82 3.35 -12.07
CA ALA A 61 -5.05 3.62 -10.86
C ALA A 61 -6.01 3.86 -9.69
N GLU A 62 -5.81 3.12 -8.61
CA GLU A 62 -6.68 3.19 -7.44
C GLU A 62 -6.30 4.36 -6.55
N ARG A 63 -7.31 5.06 -6.01
CA ARG A 63 -7.07 6.14 -5.04
C ARG A 63 -7.02 5.59 -3.62
N VAL A 64 -6.02 6.08 -2.88
CA VAL A 64 -5.81 5.77 -1.47
C VAL A 64 -5.61 7.07 -0.71
N THR A 65 -6.33 7.27 0.38
CA THR A 65 -6.16 8.42 1.28
C THR A 65 -5.69 7.92 2.64
N ILE A 66 -4.66 8.58 3.18
CA ILE A 66 -4.16 8.34 4.54
C ILE A 66 -4.45 9.59 5.36
N GLY A 67 -5.22 9.45 6.44
CA GLY A 67 -5.49 10.51 7.40
C GLY A 67 -4.39 10.63 8.45
N THR A 68 -4.16 11.85 8.94
CA THR A 68 -3.28 12.11 10.09
C THR A 68 -3.78 11.45 11.38
N ASP A 69 -5.05 11.07 11.41
CA ASP A 69 -5.71 10.31 12.49
C ASP A 69 -5.48 8.79 12.39
N GLY A 70 -4.74 8.34 11.37
CA GLY A 70 -4.47 6.92 11.14
C GLY A 70 -5.61 6.18 10.44
N ILE A 71 -6.57 6.90 9.84
CA ILE A 71 -7.61 6.27 9.01
C ILE A 71 -7.11 6.10 7.57
N LEU A 72 -7.21 4.88 7.06
CA LEU A 72 -6.94 4.51 5.68
C LEU A 72 -8.23 4.41 4.88
N SER A 73 -8.32 5.08 3.75
CA SER A 73 -9.39 4.87 2.77
C SER A 73 -8.78 4.32 1.49
N VAL A 74 -9.08 3.07 1.16
CA VAL A 74 -8.81 2.48 -0.15
C VAL A 74 -10.11 2.51 -0.93
N GLU A 75 -10.16 3.17 -2.08
CA GLU A 75 -11.42 3.47 -2.80
C GLU A 75 -12.31 2.24 -2.99
N ALA A 76 -11.76 1.09 -3.40
CA ALA A 76 -12.55 -0.13 -3.61
C ALA A 76 -13.11 -0.71 -2.30
N ILE A 77 -12.30 -0.75 -1.24
CA ILE A 77 -12.70 -1.29 0.06
C ILE A 77 -13.73 -0.35 0.71
N ALA A 78 -13.46 0.95 0.70
CA ALA A 78 -14.37 1.96 1.22
C ALA A 78 -15.71 1.90 0.50
N ALA A 79 -15.73 1.79 -0.83
CA ALA A 79 -16.97 1.62 -1.59
C ALA A 79 -17.75 0.37 -1.16
N ALA A 80 -17.07 -0.76 -0.94
CA ALA A 80 -17.71 -2.00 -0.49
C ALA A 80 -18.27 -1.92 0.96
N MET A 81 -17.66 -1.06 1.80
CA MET A 81 -18.09 -0.77 3.18
C MET A 81 -19.15 0.34 3.29
N GLY A 82 -19.55 0.98 2.18
CA GLY A 82 -20.49 2.11 2.22
C GLY A 82 -19.84 3.47 2.54
N GLY A 83 -18.54 3.61 2.29
CA GLY A 83 -17.77 4.85 2.38
C GLY A 83 -16.89 4.97 3.63
N GLU A 84 -16.81 3.93 4.47
CA GLU A 84 -16.01 3.94 5.69
C GLU A 84 -14.52 3.68 5.42
N GLY A 85 -13.65 4.27 6.25
CA GLY A 85 -12.22 4.01 6.27
C GLY A 85 -11.82 3.00 7.34
N LEU A 86 -10.61 2.48 7.22
CA LEU A 86 -10.03 1.48 8.11
C LEU A 86 -9.06 2.13 9.11
N PRO A 87 -9.20 1.90 10.41
CA PRO A 87 -8.19 2.33 11.37
C PRO A 87 -6.92 1.50 11.18
N MET A 88 -5.79 2.18 11.01
CA MET A 88 -4.48 1.56 10.93
C MET A 88 -3.75 1.58 12.26
N VAL A 89 -2.90 0.57 12.47
CA VAL A 89 -2.00 0.48 13.61
C VAL A 89 -0.58 0.20 13.11
N LEU A 90 0.39 0.96 13.60
CA LEU A 90 1.81 0.63 13.37
C LEU A 90 2.15 -0.67 14.10
N SER A 91 2.57 -1.69 13.35
CA SER A 91 2.94 -2.98 13.92
C SER A 91 4.23 -2.86 14.75
N PRO A 92 4.28 -3.42 15.97
CA PRO A 92 5.49 -3.39 16.81
C PRO A 92 6.60 -4.32 16.30
N THR A 93 6.27 -5.23 15.39
CA THR A 93 7.19 -6.15 14.72
C THR A 93 6.87 -6.20 13.23
N PRO A 94 7.84 -6.49 12.35
CA PRO A 94 7.57 -6.67 10.93
C PRO A 94 6.47 -7.71 10.70
N VAL A 95 5.47 -7.37 9.89
CA VAL A 95 4.42 -8.29 9.44
C VAL A 95 4.93 -9.13 8.28
N TYR A 96 5.64 -8.48 7.35
CA TYR A 96 6.34 -9.10 6.24
C TYR A 96 7.84 -8.84 6.31
N ASN A 97 8.63 -9.86 6.01
CA ASN A 97 10.05 -9.73 5.66
C ASN A 97 10.22 -9.73 4.13
N VAL A 98 11.46 -9.58 3.65
CA VAL A 98 11.77 -9.63 2.22
C VAL A 98 11.22 -10.86 1.50
N ASP A 99 11.45 -12.07 2.03
CA ASP A 99 11.00 -13.31 1.39
C ASP A 99 9.48 -13.33 1.21
N GLN A 100 8.73 -12.89 2.23
CA GLN A 100 7.26 -12.85 2.17
C GLN A 100 6.74 -11.76 1.23
N VAL A 101 7.43 -10.62 1.12
CA VAL A 101 7.07 -9.59 0.14
C VAL A 101 7.29 -10.13 -1.28
N ASP A 102 8.44 -10.76 -1.54
CA ASP A 102 8.76 -11.33 -2.85
C ASP A 102 7.73 -12.40 -3.26
N ASP A 103 7.34 -13.30 -2.34
CA ASP A 103 6.30 -14.30 -2.58
C ASP A 103 4.95 -13.66 -2.99
N LEU A 104 4.58 -12.54 -2.37
CA LEU A 104 3.32 -11.82 -2.69
C LEU A 104 3.39 -11.09 -4.03
N LEU A 105 4.55 -10.51 -4.35
CA LEU A 105 4.80 -9.91 -5.65
C LEU A 105 4.76 -10.96 -6.77
N GLU A 106 5.36 -12.14 -6.57
CA GLU A 106 5.27 -13.25 -7.51
C GLU A 106 3.81 -13.74 -7.67
N THR A 107 3.09 -13.89 -6.55
CA THR A 107 1.67 -14.31 -6.55
C THR A 107 0.78 -13.37 -7.37
N THR A 108 1.12 -12.08 -7.40
CA THR A 108 0.39 -11.04 -8.14
C THR A 108 0.98 -10.73 -9.51
N GLN A 109 2.07 -11.39 -9.92
CA GLN A 109 2.88 -11.06 -11.10
C GLN A 109 3.26 -9.57 -11.14
N ALA A 110 3.61 -9.03 -9.98
CA ALA A 110 3.92 -7.63 -9.74
C ALA A 110 5.41 -7.41 -9.42
N GLU A 111 6.30 -8.28 -9.91
CA GLU A 111 7.74 -8.24 -9.63
C GLU A 111 8.36 -6.91 -10.11
N VAL A 112 7.77 -6.27 -11.13
CA VAL A 112 8.16 -4.93 -11.60
C VAL A 112 8.03 -3.85 -10.52
N LEU A 113 7.20 -4.06 -9.49
CA LEU A 113 7.07 -3.13 -8.37
C LEU A 113 8.33 -3.13 -7.49
N ALA A 114 9.06 -4.25 -7.42
CA ALA A 114 10.32 -4.33 -6.68
C ALA A 114 11.38 -3.38 -7.26
N ASP A 115 11.43 -3.23 -8.59
CA ASP A 115 12.33 -2.30 -9.28
C ASP A 115 12.04 -0.83 -8.91
N VAL A 116 10.80 -0.48 -8.60
CA VAL A 116 10.42 0.89 -8.18
C VAL A 116 10.91 1.21 -6.76
N LEU A 117 11.06 0.16 -5.94
CA LEU A 117 11.40 0.26 -4.53
C LEU A 117 12.87 -0.08 -4.24
N SER A 118 13.60 -0.63 -5.21
CA SER A 118 14.95 -1.21 -5.06
C SER A 118 16.03 -0.24 -4.56
N ASP A 119 15.77 1.07 -4.63
CA ASP A 119 16.69 2.10 -4.14
C ASP A 119 16.72 2.21 -2.60
N THR A 120 15.88 1.45 -1.90
CA THR A 120 15.88 1.41 -0.44
C THR A 120 17.18 0.81 0.12
N PRO A 121 17.78 1.39 1.18
CA PRO A 121 19.01 0.87 1.78
C PRO A 121 18.76 -0.31 2.74
N CYS A 122 17.51 -0.65 3.06
CA CYS A 122 17.14 -1.72 3.98
C CYS A 122 15.95 -2.56 3.45
N GLY A 123 15.75 -3.76 4.00
CA GLY A 123 14.62 -4.63 3.66
C GLY A 123 13.30 -4.22 4.36
N PRO A 124 12.15 -4.82 3.97
CA PRO A 124 10.84 -4.58 4.59
C PRO A 124 10.82 -4.75 6.11
N GLU A 125 11.66 -5.64 6.64
CA GLU A 125 11.78 -5.91 8.07
C GLU A 125 12.38 -4.77 8.89
N GLU A 126 13.02 -3.79 8.24
CA GLU A 126 13.56 -2.58 8.88
C GLU A 126 12.71 -1.33 8.59
N LEU A 127 11.59 -1.49 7.88
CA LEU A 127 10.64 -0.43 7.54
C LEU A 127 9.43 -0.44 8.48
N PRO A 128 8.78 0.72 8.69
CA PRO A 128 7.49 0.76 9.38
C PRO A 128 6.43 -0.03 8.62
N GLN A 129 5.56 -0.74 9.33
CA GLN A 129 4.47 -1.51 8.72
C GLN A 129 3.15 -1.19 9.42
N PHE A 130 2.25 -0.51 8.72
CA PHE A 130 0.91 -0.20 9.21
C PHE A 130 -0.06 -1.29 8.79
N VAL A 131 -0.89 -1.75 9.72
CA VAL A 131 -1.88 -2.79 9.50
C VAL A 131 -3.28 -2.22 9.72
N ALA A 132 -4.16 -2.43 8.76
CA ALA A 132 -5.59 -2.18 8.87
C ALA A 132 -6.32 -3.51 8.64
N THR A 133 -7.03 -4.02 9.65
CA THR A 133 -7.85 -5.23 9.50
C THR A 133 -9.30 -4.86 9.24
N PHE A 134 -10.02 -5.70 8.51
CA PHE A 134 -11.42 -5.48 8.19
C PHE A 134 -12.21 -6.78 8.14
N GLY A 135 -13.50 -6.66 8.43
CA GLY A 135 -14.46 -7.76 8.40
C GLY A 135 -15.86 -7.17 8.28
N PHE A 136 -16.48 -7.28 7.10
CA PHE A 136 -17.79 -6.68 6.84
C PHE A 136 -18.61 -7.49 5.85
N ASP A 137 -19.93 -7.38 5.96
CA ASP A 137 -20.85 -7.85 4.94
C ASP A 137 -21.06 -6.70 3.94
N GLN A 138 -21.04 -7.01 2.63
CA GLN A 138 -21.15 -6.00 1.58
C GLN A 138 -22.48 -5.25 1.70
N ALA A 139 -22.43 -3.91 1.71
CA ALA A 139 -23.59 -3.08 2.01
C ALA A 139 -24.82 -3.34 1.12
N ASP A 140 -24.60 -3.70 -0.15
CA ASP A 140 -25.65 -3.84 -1.17
C ASP A 140 -25.91 -5.29 -1.63
N THR A 141 -25.21 -6.28 -1.07
CA THR A 141 -25.34 -7.68 -1.48
C THR A 141 -25.45 -8.60 -0.27
N ASP A 142 -26.63 -9.18 -0.07
CA ASP A 142 -26.85 -10.18 0.97
C ASP A 142 -25.95 -11.40 0.76
N GLY A 143 -25.23 -11.80 1.81
CA GLY A 143 -24.44 -13.04 1.84
C GLY A 143 -23.02 -12.94 1.28
N VAL A 144 -22.56 -11.74 0.89
CA VAL A 144 -21.15 -11.51 0.53
C VAL A 144 -20.41 -10.90 1.72
N ARG A 145 -19.42 -11.62 2.24
CA ARG A 145 -18.57 -11.20 3.36
C ARG A 145 -17.13 -11.03 2.90
N PHE A 146 -16.53 -9.93 3.31
CA PHE A 146 -15.11 -9.62 3.13
C PHE A 146 -14.41 -9.70 4.49
N GLU A 147 -13.26 -10.37 4.54
CA GLU A 147 -12.46 -10.46 5.76
C GLU A 147 -10.98 -10.52 5.43
N GLY A 148 -10.17 -9.67 6.06
CA GLY A 148 -8.73 -9.65 5.80
C GLY A 148 -8.02 -8.42 6.34
N GLN A 149 -6.93 -8.06 5.66
CA GLN A 149 -6.07 -6.96 6.05
C GLN A 149 -5.48 -6.22 4.86
N VAL A 150 -5.15 -4.95 5.12
CA VAL A 150 -4.27 -4.11 4.31
C VAL A 150 -3.03 -3.82 5.12
N VAL A 151 -1.86 -4.01 4.52
CA VAL A 151 -0.57 -3.65 5.10
C VAL A 151 0.09 -2.59 4.22
N LEU A 152 0.47 -1.47 4.82
CA LEU A 152 1.29 -0.45 4.19
C LEU A 152 2.72 -0.57 4.70
N ILE A 153 3.67 -0.64 3.79
CA ILE A 153 5.10 -0.61 4.04
C ILE A 153 5.64 0.65 3.35
N PRO A 154 5.76 1.78 4.06
CA PRO A 154 6.36 2.99 3.53
C PRO A 154 7.88 2.82 3.36
N TYR A 155 8.34 2.72 2.12
CA TYR A 155 9.78 2.67 1.82
C TYR A 155 10.40 4.06 1.87
N PHE A 156 9.65 5.02 1.36
CA PHE A 156 9.99 6.43 1.29
C PHE A 156 8.79 7.30 1.68
N ASP A 157 9.04 8.58 1.91
CA ASP A 157 8.02 9.60 2.11
C ASP A 157 7.12 9.84 0.87
N ASP A 158 7.50 9.31 -0.29
CA ASP A 158 6.79 9.42 -1.57
C ASP A 158 6.36 8.09 -2.22
N ARG A 159 6.74 6.96 -1.63
CA ARG A 159 6.50 5.61 -2.16
C ARG A 159 6.19 4.62 -1.04
N ILE A 160 5.00 4.02 -1.14
CA ILE A 160 4.51 3.03 -0.18
C ILE A 160 4.18 1.75 -0.94
N LEU A 161 4.66 0.61 -0.47
CA LEU A 161 4.15 -0.68 -0.90
C LEU A 161 2.88 -1.00 -0.09
N ARG A 162 1.78 -1.22 -0.78
CA ARG A 162 0.54 -1.72 -0.20
C ARG A 162 0.35 -3.19 -0.56
N LEU A 163 0.05 -4.00 0.44
CA LEU A 163 -0.27 -5.41 0.30
C LEU A 163 -1.62 -5.68 0.95
N ASP A 164 -2.58 -6.19 0.17
CA ASP A 164 -3.89 -6.59 0.68
C ASP A 164 -3.99 -8.11 0.62
N GLN A 165 -4.45 -8.73 1.70
CA GLN A 165 -4.78 -10.16 1.74
C GLN A 165 -6.13 -10.32 2.39
N PHE A 166 -7.10 -10.85 1.64
CA PHE A 166 -8.45 -11.00 2.14
C PHE A 166 -9.23 -12.09 1.43
N ASP A 167 -10.25 -12.56 2.14
CA ASP A 167 -11.18 -13.57 1.66
C ASP A 167 -12.49 -12.90 1.25
N VAL A 168 -13.07 -13.37 0.16
CA VAL A 168 -14.44 -13.03 -0.25
C VAL A 168 -15.28 -14.29 -0.19
N ASN A 169 -16.22 -14.32 0.74
CA ASN A 169 -17.15 -15.43 0.92
C ASN A 169 -18.55 -15.02 0.43
N THR A 170 -19.09 -15.73 -0.56
CA THR A 170 -20.42 -15.46 -1.13
C THR A 170 -21.50 -16.45 -0.66
N GLY A 171 -21.18 -17.30 0.32
CA GLY A 171 -22.01 -18.42 0.77
C GLY A 171 -21.90 -19.67 -0.10
N GLU A 172 -21.59 -19.52 -1.40
CA GLU A 172 -21.40 -20.63 -2.34
C GLU A 172 -19.92 -20.91 -2.65
N MET A 173 -19.08 -19.88 -2.54
CA MET A 173 -17.65 -19.95 -2.84
C MET A 173 -16.84 -19.05 -1.91
N VAL A 174 -15.55 -19.39 -1.78
CA VAL A 174 -14.54 -18.55 -1.13
C VAL A 174 -13.47 -18.21 -2.15
N LEU A 175 -13.18 -16.92 -2.29
CA LEU A 175 -12.05 -16.41 -3.06
C LEU A 175 -10.97 -15.94 -2.10
N PHE A 176 -9.72 -16.36 -2.34
CA PHE A 176 -8.55 -15.79 -1.70
C PHE A 176 -7.99 -14.71 -2.62
N VAL A 177 -7.96 -13.46 -2.14
CA VAL A 177 -7.50 -12.32 -2.93
C VAL A 177 -6.21 -11.79 -2.33
N THR A 178 -5.21 -11.63 -3.19
CA THR A 178 -3.96 -10.93 -2.89
C THR A 178 -3.83 -9.74 -3.82
N VAL A 179 -3.48 -8.58 -3.26
CA VAL A 179 -3.26 -7.35 -4.03
C VAL A 179 -1.89 -6.81 -3.66
N ALA A 180 -1.13 -6.39 -4.66
CA ALA A 180 0.11 -5.64 -4.50
C ALA A 180 0.00 -4.32 -5.23
N SER A 181 0.41 -3.23 -4.58
CA SER A 181 0.42 -1.92 -5.21
C SER A 181 1.57 -1.05 -4.73
N VAL A 182 2.19 -0.30 -5.64
CA VAL A 182 3.02 0.84 -5.25
C VAL A 182 2.18 2.10 -5.31
N LEU A 183 2.07 2.75 -4.16
CA LEU A 183 1.42 4.03 -4.00
C LEU A 183 2.44 5.15 -4.19
N THR A 184 2.10 6.11 -5.04
CA THR A 184 2.86 7.36 -5.25
C THR A 184 1.97 8.55 -4.92
N ARG A 185 2.54 9.64 -4.41
CA ARG A 185 1.78 10.86 -4.11
C ARG A 185 1.12 11.45 -5.35
N GLU A 186 -0.09 12.01 -5.16
CA GLU A 186 -0.77 12.88 -6.14
C GLU A 186 -0.43 14.37 -5.97
#